data_AF-A0A7I8JHE9-F1
#
_entry.id   AF-A0A7I8JHE9-F1
#
_cell.length_a   1.000
_cell.length_b   1.000
_cell.length_c   1.000
_cell.angle_alpha   90.00
_cell.angle_beta   90.00
_cell.angle_gamma   90.00
#
_symmetry.space_group_name_H-M   'P 1'
#
loop_
_entity.id
_entity.type
_entity.pdbx_description
1 polymer ?
#
loop_
_entity_poly.entity_id
_entity_poly.type
_entity_poly.pdbx_seq_one_letter_code
_entity_poly.pdbx_strand_id
1 'polypeptide(L)'
;MGRGEGTDYDKDPEFAEILGSCFDDPEKAQARVEERIRKKRNKILQAKTGSSNPVKVTLNKFNFSNSYIWFEFYNAPLANDISLICDAIRSWHIIGRLGGCNSMNMQLSQLPLDHKRPTYDAIQGANVTPTTFYNIGDLEIQDNLARIWVDIGTTEPLLLDVLINALIQISSDYVGIKQVMFGGREWENWKENMSEDAGCSVHKI
;
A
#
# COMPACT_ATOMS: atom_id res chain seq x y z
N MET A 1 37.19 27.31 7.14
CA MET A 1 35.94 27.02 6.40
C MET A 1 36.09 25.62 5.83
N GLY A 2 35.16 24.71 6.15
CA GLY A 2 35.22 23.30 5.73
C GLY A 2 34.81 22.33 6.84
N ARG A 3 33.54 22.37 7.26
CA ARG A 3 32.91 21.31 8.07
C ARG A 3 32.70 20.11 7.15
N GLY A 4 33.41 19.01 7.40
CA GLY A 4 32.98 17.68 7.02
C GLY A 4 32.14 17.14 8.17
N GLU A 5 30.83 17.07 8.00
CA GLU A 5 29.93 16.41 8.96
C GLU A 5 30.16 14.91 8.85
N GLY A 6 30.90 14.38 9.83
CA GLY A 6 31.02 12.95 10.07
C GLY A 6 29.64 12.40 10.39
N THR A 7 29.26 11.37 9.64
CA THR A 7 28.09 10.54 9.89
C THR A 7 28.12 10.03 11.33
N ASP A 8 27.18 10.51 12.13
CA ASP A 8 26.97 10.21 13.56
C ASP A 8 26.49 8.75 13.73
N TYR A 9 27.37 7.79 13.46
CA TYR A 9 27.14 6.35 13.73
C TYR A 9 27.43 6.00 15.21
N ASP A 10 27.97 6.93 15.99
CA ASP A 10 28.43 6.72 17.38
C ASP A 10 27.30 6.81 18.43
N LYS A 11 26.06 7.10 18.04
CA LYS A 11 24.92 7.27 18.96
C LYS A 11 23.86 6.18 18.87
N ASP A 12 24.21 5.02 18.33
CA ASP A 12 23.36 3.86 18.51
C ASP A 12 23.89 3.05 19.72
N PRO A 13 23.25 3.14 20.90
CA PRO A 13 23.66 2.38 22.08
C PRO A 13 23.66 0.86 21.83
N GLU A 14 22.98 0.39 20.77
CA GLU A 14 22.95 -1.00 20.36
C GLU A 14 24.25 -1.44 19.64
N PHE A 15 24.89 -0.56 18.87
CA PHE A 15 26.18 -0.87 18.22
C PHE A 15 27.36 -0.80 19.19
N ALA A 16 27.29 0.09 20.18
CA ALA A 16 28.29 0.21 21.23
C ALA A 16 28.37 -1.07 22.10
N GLU A 17 27.23 -1.73 22.37
CA GLU A 17 27.17 -2.99 23.12
C GLU A 17 27.73 -4.19 22.32
N ILE A 18 27.52 -4.20 21.00
CA ILE A 18 28.08 -5.21 20.10
C ILE A 18 29.61 -5.09 20.04
N LEU A 19 30.13 -3.87 19.86
CA LEU A 19 31.57 -3.62 19.85
C LEU A 19 32.21 -3.92 21.20
N GLY A 20 31.54 -3.60 22.32
CA GLY A 20 32.04 -3.88 23.66
C GLY A 20 32.13 -5.38 24.00
N SER A 21 31.25 -6.23 23.44
CA SER A 21 31.23 -7.67 23.74
C SER A 21 32.00 -8.55 22.75
N CYS A 22 32.32 -8.04 21.56
CA CYS A 22 33.15 -8.73 20.56
C CYS A 22 34.63 -8.86 20.97
N PHE A 23 35.12 -8.03 21.89
CA PHE A 23 36.51 -8.08 22.35
C PHE A 23 36.79 -9.18 23.40
N ASP A 24 35.75 -9.68 24.10
CA ASP A 24 35.93 -10.63 25.20
C ASP A 24 35.71 -12.11 24.81
N ASP A 25 34.75 -12.42 23.92
CA ASP A 25 34.47 -13.82 23.52
C ASP A 25 33.69 -13.91 22.17
N PRO A 26 34.35 -14.19 21.03
CA PRO A 26 33.73 -14.14 19.70
C PRO A 26 32.64 -15.21 19.46
N GLU A 27 32.72 -16.37 20.12
CA GLU A 27 31.71 -17.43 19.96
C GLU A 27 30.37 -17.05 20.63
N LYS A 28 30.42 -16.39 21.78
CA LYS A 28 29.20 -15.88 22.45
C LYS A 28 28.55 -14.74 21.66
N ALA A 29 29.35 -13.89 21.03
CA ALA A 29 28.84 -12.83 20.18
C ALA A 29 28.07 -13.41 18.97
N GLN A 30 28.63 -14.43 18.31
CA GLN A 30 27.96 -15.12 17.21
C GLN A 30 26.64 -15.79 17.63
N ALA A 31 26.65 -16.54 18.74
CA ALA A 31 25.45 -17.21 19.25
C ALA A 31 24.32 -16.22 19.60
N ARG A 32 24.66 -15.05 20.18
CA ARG A 32 23.68 -14.00 20.50
C ARG A 32 23.12 -13.32 19.25
N VAL A 33 23.95 -13.06 18.25
CA VAL A 33 23.51 -12.52 16.96
C VAL A 33 22.58 -13.51 16.28
N GLU A 34 22.91 -14.80 16.28
CA GLU A 34 22.10 -15.86 15.68
C GLU A 34 20.76 -16.04 16.41
N GLU A 35 20.75 -16.02 17.75
CA GLU A 35 19.51 -16.10 18.53
C GLU A 35 18.61 -14.87 18.32
N ARG A 36 19.20 -13.68 18.17
CA ARG A 36 18.48 -12.44 17.84
C ARG A 36 17.93 -12.47 16.41
N ILE A 37 18.68 -12.97 15.43
CA ILE A 37 18.20 -13.20 14.05
C ILE A 37 17.04 -14.21 14.07
N ARG A 38 17.14 -15.28 14.86
CA ARG A 38 16.07 -16.29 15.02
C ARG A 38 14.81 -15.72 15.66
N LYS A 39 14.94 -14.93 16.74
CA LYS A 39 13.81 -14.22 17.38
C LYS A 39 13.18 -13.18 16.45
N LYS A 40 13.98 -12.44 15.67
CA LYS A 40 13.46 -11.52 14.64
C LYS A 40 12.79 -12.28 13.50
N ARG A 41 13.34 -13.41 13.02
CA ARG A 41 12.68 -14.28 12.03
C ARG A 41 11.28 -14.73 12.46
N ASN A 42 11.11 -15.10 13.73
CA ASN A 42 9.79 -15.49 14.26
C ASN A 42 8.82 -14.30 14.42
N LYS A 43 9.32 -13.08 14.63
CA LYS A 43 8.49 -11.85 14.59
C LYS A 43 8.13 -11.42 13.16
N ILE A 44 8.98 -11.74 12.19
CA ILE A 44 8.76 -11.47 10.75
C ILE A 44 7.70 -12.42 10.17
N LEU A 45 7.53 -13.61 10.75
CA LEU A 45 6.38 -14.48 10.52
C LEU A 45 5.17 -13.97 11.32
N GLN A 46 4.62 -12.81 10.97
CA GLN A 46 3.27 -12.48 11.44
C GLN A 46 2.32 -13.59 10.94
N ALA A 47 1.51 -14.15 11.84
CA ALA A 47 0.47 -15.07 11.43
C ALA A 47 -0.44 -14.35 10.43
N LYS A 48 -0.65 -14.90 9.23
CA LYS A 48 -1.53 -14.29 8.23
C LYS A 48 -2.93 -14.17 8.85
N THR A 49 -3.40 -12.94 9.03
CA THR A 49 -4.76 -12.62 9.50
C THR A 49 -5.74 -12.37 8.35
N GLY A 50 -5.23 -12.44 7.11
CA GLY A 50 -6.00 -12.33 5.89
C GLY A 50 -6.90 -13.54 5.58
N SER A 51 -7.39 -13.59 4.35
CA SER A 51 -8.31 -14.60 3.84
C SER A 51 -7.67 -15.43 2.73
N SER A 52 -7.93 -16.74 2.73
CA SER A 52 -7.57 -17.63 1.62
C SER A 52 -8.55 -17.55 0.44
N ASN A 53 -9.69 -16.88 0.62
CA ASN A 53 -10.67 -16.72 -0.44
C ASN A 53 -10.28 -15.57 -1.37
N PRO A 54 -10.44 -15.72 -2.70
CA PRO A 54 -10.14 -14.67 -3.65
C PRO A 54 -11.07 -13.47 -3.48
N VAL A 55 -10.52 -12.26 -3.62
CA VAL A 55 -11.29 -11.01 -3.61
C VAL A 55 -12.13 -10.94 -4.88
N LYS A 56 -13.45 -10.76 -4.74
CA LYS A 56 -14.32 -10.48 -5.88
C LYS A 56 -14.23 -9.01 -6.26
N VAL A 57 -13.88 -8.71 -7.50
CA VAL A 57 -13.84 -7.34 -8.04
C VAL A 57 -15.00 -7.12 -9.00
N THR A 58 -15.69 -5.99 -8.90
CA THR A 58 -16.82 -5.64 -9.79
C THR A 58 -16.75 -4.19 -10.20
N LEU A 59 -17.02 -3.89 -11.48
CA LEU A 59 -17.17 -2.52 -11.96
C LEU A 59 -18.65 -2.30 -12.28
N ASN A 60 -19.29 -1.35 -11.60
CA ASN A 60 -20.70 -1.02 -11.80
C ASN A 60 -20.86 0.47 -12.09
N LYS A 61 -21.09 0.82 -13.36
CA LYS A 61 -21.20 2.21 -13.81
C LYS A 61 -20.02 3.07 -13.33
N PHE A 62 -18.83 2.48 -13.27
CA PHE A 62 -17.61 3.17 -12.84
C PHE A 62 -17.23 4.25 -13.86
N ASN A 63 -16.80 5.40 -13.35
CA ASN A 63 -16.17 6.46 -14.11
C ASN A 63 -14.87 6.88 -13.40
N PHE A 64 -13.84 7.21 -14.17
CA PHE A 64 -12.58 7.73 -13.64
C PHE A 64 -12.72 9.10 -12.97
N SER A 65 -13.81 9.82 -13.25
CA SER A 65 -14.17 11.04 -12.53
C SER A 65 -15.40 10.82 -11.67
N ASN A 66 -15.29 11.17 -10.39
CA ASN A 66 -16.40 11.19 -9.44
C ASN A 66 -17.06 9.81 -9.24
N SER A 67 -16.32 8.86 -8.67
CA SER A 67 -16.83 7.54 -8.32
C SER A 67 -16.46 7.16 -6.90
N TYR A 68 -17.27 6.30 -6.29
CA TYR A 68 -16.88 5.59 -5.08
C TYR A 68 -16.16 4.29 -5.43
N ILE A 69 -15.26 3.88 -4.54
CA ILE A 69 -14.75 2.51 -4.45
C ILE A 69 -15.25 1.95 -3.12
N TRP A 70 -15.98 0.85 -3.19
CA TRP A 70 -16.61 0.17 -2.06
C TRP A 70 -15.81 -1.07 -1.67
N PHE A 71 -15.80 -1.36 -0.38
CA PHE A 71 -15.17 -2.53 0.21
C PHE A 71 -16.19 -3.25 1.09
N GLU A 72 -16.22 -4.58 0.99
CA GLU A 72 -16.84 -5.44 2.00
C GLU A 72 -15.75 -6.35 2.58
N PHE A 73 -15.61 -6.32 3.90
CA PHE A 73 -14.72 -7.19 4.65
C PHE A 73 -15.47 -8.40 5.19
N TYR A 74 -14.77 -9.53 5.38
CA TYR A 74 -15.34 -10.70 6.04
C TYR A 74 -15.70 -10.43 7.51
N ASN A 75 -14.92 -9.58 8.18
CA ASN A 75 -15.13 -9.11 9.55
C ASN A 75 -14.88 -7.60 9.59
N ALA A 76 -15.42 -6.91 10.58
CA ALA A 76 -15.09 -5.50 10.80
C ALA A 76 -13.56 -5.32 10.96
N PRO A 77 -12.92 -4.42 10.19
CA PRO A 77 -11.47 -4.26 10.22
C PRO A 77 -11.02 -3.65 11.56
N LEU A 78 -9.88 -4.11 12.06
CA LEU A 78 -9.27 -3.57 13.29
C LEU A 78 -8.55 -2.23 13.00
N ALA A 79 -8.21 -1.48 14.04
CA ALA A 79 -7.53 -0.18 13.87
C ALA A 79 -6.23 -0.28 13.04
N ASN A 80 -5.44 -1.34 13.23
CA ASN A 80 -4.21 -1.56 12.45
C ASN A 80 -4.51 -1.91 10.98
N ASP A 81 -5.58 -2.65 10.73
CA ASP A 81 -6.04 -3.02 9.39
C ASP A 81 -6.45 -1.76 8.62
N ILE A 82 -7.19 -0.88 9.28
CA ILE A 82 -7.63 0.41 8.74
C ILE A 82 -6.41 1.29 8.41
N SER A 83 -5.42 1.37 9.32
CA SER A 83 -4.19 2.12 9.07
C SER A 83 -3.45 1.60 7.84
N LEU A 84 -3.30 0.28 7.70
CA LEU A 84 -2.64 -0.33 6.55
C LEU A 84 -3.36 -0.01 5.23
N ILE A 85 -4.69 -0.10 5.23
CA ILE A 85 -5.52 0.22 4.06
C ILE A 85 -5.38 1.71 3.71
N CYS A 86 -5.42 2.61 4.69
CA CYS A 86 -5.24 4.04 4.48
C CYS A 86 -3.85 4.35 3.90
N ASP A 87 -2.79 3.74 4.43
CA ASP A 87 -1.43 3.94 3.95
C ASP A 87 -1.25 3.43 2.52
N ALA A 88 -1.87 2.29 2.18
CA ALA A 88 -1.86 1.75 0.82
C ALA A 88 -2.58 2.69 -0.17
N ILE A 89 -3.77 3.17 0.20
CA ILE A 89 -4.56 4.11 -0.60
C ILE A 89 -3.84 5.45 -0.76
N ARG A 90 -3.26 5.99 0.31
CA ARG A 90 -2.46 7.23 0.29
C ARG A 90 -1.26 7.07 -0.66
N SER A 91 -0.56 5.96 -0.57
CA SER A 91 0.58 5.66 -1.46
C SER A 91 0.16 5.57 -2.92
N TRP A 92 -0.96 4.87 -3.18
CA TRP A 92 -1.56 4.78 -4.51
C TRP A 92 -1.92 6.15 -5.08
N HIS A 93 -2.58 7.01 -4.29
CA HIS A 93 -2.91 8.37 -4.69
C HIS A 93 -1.67 9.21 -4.98
N ILE A 94 -0.64 9.17 -4.11
CA ILE A 94 0.61 9.91 -4.31
C ILE A 94 1.31 9.48 -5.60
N ILE A 95 1.49 8.18 -5.83
CA ILE A 95 2.15 7.67 -7.03
C ILE A 95 1.34 8.04 -8.29
N GLY A 96 0.02 7.91 -8.23
CA GLY A 96 -0.85 8.29 -9.35
C GLY A 96 -0.78 9.77 -9.68
N ARG A 97 -0.77 10.62 -8.66
CA ARG A 97 -0.60 12.08 -8.79
C ARG A 97 0.71 12.49 -9.43
N LEU A 98 1.78 11.75 -9.14
CA LEU A 98 3.11 11.99 -9.70
C LEU A 98 3.28 11.39 -11.11
N GLY A 99 2.23 10.79 -11.68
CA GLY A 99 2.26 10.18 -13.01
C GLY A 99 2.96 8.81 -13.03
N GLY A 100 3.22 8.19 -11.88
CA GLY A 100 3.92 6.92 -11.77
C GLY A 100 3.17 5.74 -12.39
N CYS A 101 1.86 5.86 -12.58
CA CYS A 101 1.02 4.86 -13.22
C CYS A 101 0.67 5.20 -14.67
N ASN A 102 1.51 5.97 -15.38
CA ASN A 102 1.30 6.29 -16.79
C ASN A 102 1.62 5.08 -17.68
N SER A 103 0.59 4.39 -18.18
CA SER A 103 0.73 3.21 -19.03
C SER A 103 1.45 3.48 -20.35
N MET A 104 1.36 4.70 -20.87
CA MET A 104 2.02 5.12 -22.11
C MET A 104 3.54 5.26 -21.96
N ASN A 105 4.07 5.31 -20.73
CA ASN A 105 5.51 5.38 -20.44
C ASN A 105 6.05 4.11 -19.73
N MET A 106 5.32 2.99 -19.81
CA MET A 106 5.72 1.69 -19.23
C MET A 106 6.74 0.94 -20.10
N GLN A 107 7.85 1.60 -20.45
CA GLN A 107 8.83 1.10 -21.42
C GLN A 107 9.37 -0.28 -21.06
N LEU A 108 9.65 -0.54 -19.77
CA LEU A 108 10.20 -1.81 -19.30
C LEU A 108 9.15 -2.94 -19.32
N SER A 109 7.92 -2.66 -18.91
CA SER A 109 6.83 -3.66 -18.90
C SER A 109 6.38 -4.07 -20.30
N GLN A 110 6.68 -3.23 -21.30
CA GLN A 110 6.37 -3.46 -22.71
C GLN A 110 7.51 -4.16 -23.45
N LEU A 111 8.66 -4.43 -22.79
CA LEU A 111 9.74 -5.19 -23.40
C LEU A 111 9.38 -6.68 -23.54
N PRO A 112 9.84 -7.35 -24.61
CA PRO A 112 9.81 -8.80 -24.71
C PRO A 112 10.51 -9.47 -23.51
N LEU A 113 9.96 -10.60 -23.04
CA LEU A 113 10.46 -11.34 -21.86
C LEU A 113 11.92 -11.83 -21.99
N ASP A 114 12.43 -11.97 -23.22
CA ASP A 114 13.77 -12.46 -23.54
C ASP A 114 14.81 -11.34 -23.74
N HIS A 115 14.45 -10.08 -23.48
CA HIS A 115 15.37 -8.96 -23.60
C HIS A 115 16.52 -9.02 -22.57
N LYS A 116 17.74 -9.25 -23.07
CA LYS A 116 18.95 -9.42 -22.23
C LYS A 116 19.50 -8.11 -21.64
N ARG A 117 19.13 -6.95 -22.20
CA ARG A 117 19.62 -5.62 -21.78
C ARG A 117 18.52 -4.58 -21.93
N PRO A 118 17.69 -4.35 -20.89
CA PRO A 118 16.69 -3.30 -20.93
C PRO A 118 17.39 -1.92 -20.97
N THR A 119 16.79 -0.99 -21.71
CA THR A 119 17.19 0.42 -21.74
C THR A 119 15.94 1.27 -21.53
N TYR A 120 16.13 2.55 -21.17
CA TYR A 120 15.04 3.49 -20.97
C TYR A 120 15.32 4.74 -21.81
N ASP A 121 14.39 5.08 -22.69
CA ASP A 121 14.50 6.24 -23.58
C ASP A 121 13.94 7.48 -22.88
N ALA A 122 14.85 8.41 -22.56
CA ALA A 122 14.52 9.67 -21.91
C ALA A 122 13.76 10.64 -22.83
N ILE A 123 14.01 10.59 -24.15
CA ILE A 123 13.32 11.45 -25.14
C ILE A 123 11.89 10.93 -25.33
N GLN A 124 11.71 9.62 -25.46
CA GLN A 124 10.38 9.01 -25.49
C GLN A 124 9.61 9.40 -24.22
N GLY A 125 10.20 9.19 -23.03
CA GLY A 125 9.54 9.50 -21.76
C GLY A 125 9.14 10.96 -21.61
N ALA A 126 9.97 11.89 -22.10
CA ALA A 126 9.66 13.33 -22.07
C ALA A 126 8.51 13.74 -23.01
N ASN A 127 8.21 12.94 -24.04
CA ASN A 127 7.17 13.22 -25.03
C ASN A 127 5.81 12.56 -24.72
N VAL A 128 5.74 11.72 -23.68
CA VAL A 128 4.47 11.08 -23.28
C VAL A 128 3.61 12.07 -22.51
N THR A 129 2.32 12.13 -22.85
CA THR A 129 1.33 12.90 -22.10
C THR A 129 1.26 12.40 -20.65
N PRO A 130 1.44 13.27 -19.63
CA PRO A 130 1.33 12.87 -18.24
C PRO A 130 -0.07 12.38 -17.88
N THR A 131 -0.13 11.37 -17.01
CA THR A 131 -1.37 10.94 -16.35
C THR A 131 -1.56 11.73 -15.05
N THR A 132 -2.79 12.05 -14.69
CA THR A 132 -3.13 12.75 -13.45
C THR A 132 -4.01 11.88 -12.57
N PHE A 133 -3.91 12.08 -11.26
CA PHE A 133 -4.90 11.65 -10.29
C PHE A 133 -5.29 12.92 -9.53
N TYR A 134 -6.51 13.44 -9.69
CA TYR A 134 -6.84 14.76 -9.14
C TYR A 134 -7.07 14.74 -7.64
N ASN A 135 -8.10 14.03 -7.19
CA ASN A 135 -8.57 14.12 -5.81
C ASN A 135 -9.01 12.78 -5.27
N ILE A 136 -8.88 12.63 -3.95
CA ILE A 136 -9.36 11.49 -3.19
C ILE A 136 -10.04 12.00 -1.92
N GLY A 137 -11.11 11.34 -1.50
CA GLY A 137 -11.77 11.61 -0.23
C GLY A 137 -11.14 10.83 0.93
N ASP A 138 -11.71 11.01 2.11
CA ASP A 138 -11.37 10.20 3.27
C ASP A 138 -11.97 8.79 3.14
N LEU A 139 -11.37 7.82 3.85
CA LEU A 139 -11.92 6.47 3.95
C LEU A 139 -13.05 6.47 4.99
N GLU A 140 -14.28 6.22 4.54
CA GLU A 140 -15.46 6.08 5.38
C GLU A 140 -15.72 4.61 5.68
N ILE A 141 -15.98 4.26 6.94
CA ILE A 141 -16.20 2.88 7.37
C ILE A 141 -17.51 2.80 8.16
N GLN A 142 -18.31 1.78 7.89
CA GLN A 142 -19.52 1.42 8.64
C GLN A 142 -19.53 -0.11 8.83
N ASP A 143 -19.34 -0.57 10.07
CA ASP A 143 -19.23 -2.00 10.41
C ASP A 143 -18.15 -2.73 9.58
N ASN A 144 -18.56 -3.62 8.67
CA ASN A 144 -17.69 -4.37 7.76
C ASN A 144 -17.70 -3.81 6.32
N LEU A 145 -18.30 -2.63 6.11
CA LEU A 145 -18.30 -1.92 4.84
C LEU A 145 -17.39 -0.71 4.92
N ALA A 146 -16.74 -0.38 3.82
CA ALA A 146 -16.05 0.89 3.66
C ALA A 146 -16.25 1.46 2.27
N ARG A 147 -16.06 2.77 2.13
CA ARG A 147 -16.02 3.45 0.84
C ARG A 147 -15.00 4.57 0.83
N ILE A 148 -14.54 4.88 -0.36
CA ILE A 148 -13.73 6.06 -0.62
C ILE A 148 -14.14 6.72 -1.92
N TRP A 149 -14.26 8.04 -1.91
CA TRP A 149 -14.52 8.81 -3.12
C TRP A 149 -13.23 9.09 -3.88
N VAL A 150 -13.28 8.99 -5.21
CA VAL A 150 -12.14 9.26 -6.09
C VAL A 150 -12.55 10.13 -7.28
N ASP A 151 -11.63 11.02 -7.66
CA ASP A 151 -11.59 11.71 -8.95
C ASP A 151 -10.18 11.57 -9.52
N ILE A 152 -10.02 10.53 -10.35
CA ILE A 152 -8.75 10.24 -11.02
C ILE A 152 -8.56 11.23 -12.16
N GLY A 153 -9.63 11.54 -12.92
CA GLY A 153 -9.61 12.58 -13.94
C GLY A 153 -9.06 12.15 -15.30
N THR A 154 -8.13 11.19 -15.34
CA THR A 154 -7.70 10.52 -16.58
C THR A 154 -8.14 9.08 -16.62
N THR A 155 -8.50 8.60 -17.81
CA THR A 155 -8.79 7.18 -18.06
C THR A 155 -7.48 6.39 -18.11
N GLU A 156 -6.96 6.01 -16.96
CA GLU A 156 -5.75 5.21 -16.81
C GLU A 156 -6.05 3.89 -16.08
N PRO A 157 -6.24 2.77 -16.81
CA PRO A 157 -6.50 1.47 -16.21
C PRO A 157 -5.37 0.97 -15.29
N LEU A 158 -4.11 1.33 -15.56
CA LEU A 158 -2.98 0.89 -14.74
C LEU A 158 -3.09 1.35 -13.28
N LEU A 159 -3.72 2.50 -13.03
CA LEU A 159 -4.02 2.94 -11.66
C LEU A 159 -4.92 1.95 -10.93
N LEU A 160 -5.94 1.42 -11.60
CA LEU A 160 -6.86 0.46 -10.99
C LEU A 160 -6.17 -0.89 -10.78
N ASP A 161 -5.41 -1.36 -11.76
CA ASP A 161 -4.68 -2.64 -11.65
C ASP A 161 -3.69 -2.62 -10.47
N VAL A 162 -2.93 -1.54 -10.30
CA VAL A 162 -2.01 -1.38 -9.17
C VAL A 162 -2.74 -1.44 -7.83
N LEU A 163 -3.86 -0.73 -7.70
CA LEU A 163 -4.68 -0.76 -6.48
C LEU A 163 -5.27 -2.15 -6.24
N ILE A 164 -5.89 -2.77 -7.25
CA ILE A 164 -6.50 -4.10 -7.14
C ILE A 164 -5.47 -5.13 -6.71
N ASN A 165 -4.29 -5.15 -7.32
CA ASN A 165 -3.22 -6.06 -6.95
C ASN A 165 -2.76 -5.87 -5.51
N ALA A 166 -2.61 -4.61 -5.06
CA ALA A 166 -2.28 -4.32 -3.67
C ALA A 166 -3.37 -4.81 -2.71
N LEU A 167 -4.65 -4.58 -3.02
CA LEU A 167 -5.79 -5.02 -2.21
C LEU A 167 -5.92 -6.55 -2.15
N ILE A 168 -5.65 -7.26 -3.25
CA ILE A 168 -5.61 -8.73 -3.25
C ILE A 168 -4.52 -9.24 -2.31
N GLN A 169 -3.33 -8.63 -2.34
CA GLN A 169 -2.25 -9.01 -1.45
C GLN A 169 -2.56 -8.68 0.02
N ILE A 170 -3.13 -7.50 0.28
CA ILE A 170 -3.60 -7.09 1.61
C ILE A 170 -4.63 -8.11 2.11
N SER A 171 -5.56 -8.53 1.24
CA SER A 171 -6.57 -9.52 1.58
C SER A 171 -5.98 -10.86 1.99
N SER A 172 -5.01 -11.35 1.23
CA SER A 172 -4.36 -12.65 1.47
C SER A 172 -3.59 -12.71 2.78
N ASP A 173 -2.88 -11.63 3.12
CA ASP A 173 -1.89 -11.66 4.20
C ASP A 173 -2.37 -11.00 5.50
N TYR A 174 -3.20 -9.94 5.41
CA TYR A 174 -3.44 -9.05 6.53
C TYR A 174 -4.94 -8.92 6.88
N VAL A 175 -5.79 -8.53 5.93
CA VAL A 175 -7.18 -8.10 6.22
C VAL A 175 -8.14 -8.74 5.24
N GLY A 176 -8.95 -9.72 5.65
CA GLY A 176 -9.84 -10.43 4.73
C GLY A 176 -10.87 -9.54 4.02
N ILE A 177 -10.59 -9.17 2.76
CA ILE A 177 -11.50 -8.45 1.86
C ILE A 177 -12.32 -9.47 1.08
N LYS A 178 -13.65 -9.37 1.16
CA LYS A 178 -14.58 -10.24 0.44
C LYS A 178 -14.82 -9.73 -0.97
N GLN A 179 -15.13 -8.44 -1.11
CA GLN A 179 -15.34 -7.82 -2.41
C GLN A 179 -14.98 -6.34 -2.45
N VAL A 180 -14.58 -5.89 -3.64
CA VAL A 180 -14.31 -4.50 -3.97
C VAL A 180 -15.16 -4.11 -5.19
N MET A 181 -15.90 -3.01 -5.11
CA MET A 181 -16.63 -2.48 -6.25
C MET A 181 -16.23 -1.07 -6.60
N PHE A 182 -15.94 -0.89 -7.88
CA PHE A 182 -15.69 0.40 -8.48
C PHE A 182 -17.01 0.95 -9.04
N GLY A 183 -17.39 2.14 -8.62
CA GLY A 183 -18.64 2.79 -9.00
C GLY A 183 -19.80 2.46 -8.06
N GLY A 184 -21.03 2.58 -8.53
CA GLY A 184 -22.23 2.44 -7.70
C GLY A 184 -22.52 3.65 -6.81
N ARG A 185 -23.81 4.00 -6.69
CA ARG A 185 -24.28 5.10 -5.80
C ARG A 185 -24.65 4.60 -4.41
N GLU A 186 -25.13 3.37 -4.33
CA GLU A 186 -25.54 2.68 -3.11
C GLU A 186 -25.00 1.24 -3.16
N TRP A 187 -24.66 0.69 -2.00
CA TRP A 187 -24.09 -0.64 -1.88
C TRP A 187 -24.53 -1.32 -0.58
N GLU A 188 -25.04 -2.55 -0.71
CA GLU A 188 -25.52 -3.39 0.40
C GLU A 188 -26.42 -2.61 1.37
N ASN A 189 -26.10 -2.59 2.66
CA ASN A 189 -26.86 -1.94 3.72
C ASN A 189 -26.26 -0.58 4.15
N TRP A 190 -25.46 0.05 3.28
CA TRP A 190 -24.87 1.35 3.58
C TRP A 190 -25.93 2.41 3.88
N LYS A 191 -25.72 3.20 4.94
CA LYS A 191 -26.64 4.27 5.35
C LYS A 191 -25.98 5.62 5.20
N GLU A 192 -26.57 6.49 4.40
CA GLU A 192 -26.10 7.87 4.26
C GLU A 192 -26.35 8.68 5.54
N ASN A 193 -25.39 9.55 5.91
CA ASN A 193 -25.48 10.55 6.99
C ASN A 193 -25.65 9.99 8.42
N MET A 194 -24.86 8.98 8.80
CA MET A 194 -24.82 8.45 10.17
C MET A 194 -23.82 9.21 11.05
N SER A 195 -24.13 9.40 12.34
CA SER A 195 -23.21 9.99 13.32
C SER A 195 -22.16 8.97 13.81
N GLU A 196 -21.00 9.45 14.29
CA GLU A 196 -19.88 8.60 14.80
C GLU A 196 -20.32 7.57 15.87
N ASP A 197 -21.35 7.90 16.67
CA ASP A 197 -21.94 7.01 17.69
C ASP A 197 -22.63 5.74 17.13
N ALA A 198 -22.77 5.59 15.81
CA ALA A 198 -23.47 4.49 15.16
C ALA A 198 -22.55 3.39 14.58
N GLY A 199 -21.28 3.33 15.00
CA GLY A 199 -20.30 2.39 14.43
C GLY A 199 -19.70 2.86 13.11
N CYS A 200 -19.82 4.16 12.81
CA CYS A 200 -19.19 4.80 11.66
C CYS A 200 -17.89 5.48 12.06
N SER A 201 -16.87 5.40 11.21
CA SER A 201 -15.61 6.14 11.39
C SER A 201 -15.09 6.68 10.06
N VAL A 202 -14.37 7.82 10.13
CA VAL A 202 -13.78 8.47 8.96
C VAL A 202 -12.28 8.62 9.19
N HIS A 203 -11.48 8.16 8.22
CA HIS A 203 -10.03 8.11 8.31
C HIS A 203 -9.42 8.92 7.17
N LYS A 204 -8.59 9.89 7.52
CA LYS A 204 -7.97 10.78 6.54
C LYS A 204 -6.97 10.05 5.65
N ILE A 205 -7.02 10.36 4.36
CA ILE A 205 -6.05 9.92 3.36
C ILE A 205 -5.05 11.03 3.09
#